data_AF-A0A1B6HDE6-F1
#
_entry.id   AF-A0A1B6HDE6-F1
#
_cell.length_a   1.000
_cell.length_b   1.000
_cell.length_c   1.000
_cell.angle_alpha   90.00
_cell.angle_beta   90.00
_cell.angle_gamma   90.00
#
_symmetry.space_group_name_H-M   'P 1'
#
loop_
_entity.id
_entity.type
_entity.pdbx_description
1 polymer ?
#
loop_
_entity_poly.entity_id
_entity_poly.type
_entity_poly.pdbx_seq_one_letter_code
_entity_poly.pdbx_strand_id
1 'polypeptide(L)'
;TPCWNQSDFDWLELMAQLRLYNNDILISEWVGPDIKNSDEYVIQFDQTSLGLPTREYYLQAVNLVYLEAYRNYMVKVATLLGADPDKASSEANQIIAFETELARITAAPDERRNVSELYQRLTVGQLRAYIPQIDWQL
;
A
#
# COMPACT_ATOMS: atom_id res chain seq x y z
N THR A 1 -13.46 24.64 1.49
CA THR A 1 -12.91 23.28 1.40
C THR A 1 -12.49 22.86 2.80
N PRO A 2 -12.71 21.61 3.23
CA PRO A 2 -12.15 21.15 4.50
C PRO A 2 -10.63 21.30 4.43
N CYS A 3 -10.04 22.01 5.38
CA CYS A 3 -8.59 22.18 5.46
C CYS A 3 -8.00 20.93 6.12
N TRP A 4 -7.17 20.19 5.38
CA TRP A 4 -6.39 19.08 5.92
C TRP A 4 -5.55 19.56 7.11
N ASN A 5 -5.63 18.85 8.24
CA ASN A 5 -4.84 19.10 9.43
C ASN A 5 -3.93 17.89 9.68
N GLN A 6 -2.61 18.12 9.60
CA GLN A 6 -1.63 17.07 9.86
C GLN A 6 -1.72 16.52 11.28
N SER A 7 -2.07 17.35 12.27
CA SER A 7 -2.12 16.97 13.67
C SER A 7 -3.28 16.03 14.01
N ASP A 8 -4.33 16.05 13.18
CA ASP A 8 -5.51 15.19 13.36
C ASP A 8 -5.48 13.99 12.41
N PHE A 9 -4.40 13.83 11.63
CA PHE A 9 -4.28 12.75 10.66
C PHE A 9 -3.78 11.47 11.31
N ASP A 10 -4.67 10.49 11.44
CA ASP A 10 -4.33 9.10 11.75
C ASP A 10 -4.43 8.24 10.49
N TRP A 11 -3.28 7.74 10.04
CA TRP A 11 -3.23 6.88 8.87
C TRP A 11 -3.85 5.51 9.12
N LEU A 12 -3.80 4.99 10.35
CA LEU A 12 -4.45 3.71 10.71
C LEU A 12 -5.96 3.85 10.63
N GLU A 13 -6.51 4.95 11.15
CA GLU A 13 -7.95 5.24 11.04
C GLU A 13 -8.36 5.39 9.57
N LEU A 14 -7.59 6.12 8.76
CA LEU A 14 -7.87 6.26 7.34
C LEU A 14 -7.86 4.91 6.62
N MET A 15 -6.87 4.06 6.87
CA MET A 15 -6.83 2.72 6.28
C MET A 15 -8.05 1.89 6.67
N ALA A 16 -8.42 1.89 7.96
CA ALA A 16 -9.59 1.17 8.45
C ALA A 16 -10.89 1.68 7.81
N GLN A 17 -11.03 2.99 7.61
CA GLN A 17 -12.18 3.59 6.92
C GLN A 17 -12.21 3.21 5.43
N LEU A 18 -11.07 3.25 4.73
CA LEU A 18 -10.99 2.90 3.31
C LEU A 18 -11.24 1.42 3.06
N ARG A 19 -10.88 0.56 4.01
CA ARG A 19 -11.18 -0.87 3.98
C ARG A 19 -12.68 -1.14 3.86
N LEU A 20 -13.54 -0.33 4.50
CA LEU A 20 -14.99 -0.43 4.37
C LEU A 20 -15.50 -0.24 2.93
N TYR A 21 -14.69 0.38 2.07
CA TYR A 21 -14.97 0.57 0.65
C TYR A 21 -14.21 -0.43 -0.25
N ASN A 22 -13.64 -1.49 0.34
CA ASN A 22 -12.73 -2.44 -0.33
C ASN A 22 -11.52 -1.76 -1.00
N ASN A 23 -11.06 -0.66 -0.41
CA ASN A 23 -9.86 0.03 -0.86
C ASN A 23 -8.72 -0.25 0.13
N ASP A 24 -7.89 -1.23 -0.22
CA ASP A 24 -6.71 -1.59 0.54
C ASP A 24 -5.56 -0.65 0.17
N ILE A 25 -5.07 0.12 1.14
CA ILE A 25 -3.91 0.99 0.97
C ILE A 25 -2.84 0.60 1.99
N LEU A 26 -1.57 0.62 1.56
CA LEU A 26 -0.37 0.25 2.33
C LEU A 26 -0.29 -1.22 2.78
N ILE A 27 -1.33 -1.73 3.44
CA ILE A 27 -1.45 -3.10 3.95
C ILE A 27 -2.75 -3.69 3.40
N SER A 28 -2.68 -4.82 2.70
CA SER A 28 -3.87 -5.58 2.36
C SER A 28 -4.24 -6.50 3.52
N GLU A 29 -5.51 -6.50 3.89
CA GLU A 29 -6.04 -7.24 5.03
C GLU A 29 -7.34 -7.94 4.63
N TRP A 30 -7.47 -9.23 4.92
CA TRP A 30 -8.73 -9.94 4.71
C TRP A 30 -8.87 -11.13 5.64
N VAL A 31 -10.12 -11.58 5.81
CA VAL A 31 -10.43 -12.84 6.49
C VAL A 31 -10.58 -13.92 5.43
N GLY A 32 -9.80 -14.99 5.58
CA GLY A 32 -9.84 -16.13 4.66
C GLY A 32 -9.45 -17.44 5.34
N PRO A 33 -9.62 -18.59 4.66
CA PRO A 33 -9.22 -19.89 5.19
C PRO A 33 -7.72 -19.92 5.53
N ASP A 34 -7.34 -20.57 6.63
CA ASP A 34 -5.93 -20.83 6.93
C ASP A 34 -5.36 -21.77 5.86
N ILE A 35 -4.24 -21.36 5.24
CA ILE A 35 -3.51 -22.11 4.21
C ILE A 35 -3.15 -23.53 4.67
N LYS A 36 -2.94 -23.74 5.97
CA LYS A 36 -2.61 -25.06 6.56
C LYS A 36 -3.81 -25.78 7.17
N ASN A 37 -4.91 -25.08 7.45
CA ASN A 37 -6.13 -25.66 7.98
C ASN A 37 -7.37 -24.95 7.40
N SER A 38 -7.92 -25.48 6.30
CA SER A 38 -9.05 -24.87 5.59
C SER A 38 -10.36 -24.82 6.39
N ASP A 39 -10.45 -25.52 7.52
CA ASP A 39 -11.62 -25.48 8.41
C ASP A 39 -11.62 -24.26 9.35
N GLU A 40 -10.49 -23.56 9.45
CA GLU A 40 -10.32 -22.34 10.24
C GLU A 40 -10.25 -21.11 9.34
N TYR A 41 -10.79 -19.99 9.84
CA TYR A 41 -10.60 -18.66 9.24
C TYR A 41 -9.61 -17.86 10.07
N VAL A 42 -8.71 -17.16 9.39
CA VAL A 42 -7.69 -16.30 10.00
C VAL A 42 -7.68 -14.94 9.32
N ILE A 43 -7.24 -13.93 10.05
CA ILE A 43 -6.89 -12.62 9.49
C ILE A 43 -5.55 -12.79 8.76
N GLN A 44 -5.50 -12.34 7.51
CA GLN A 44 -4.33 -12.40 6.66
C GLN A 44 -3.89 -10.97 6.34
N PHE A 45 -2.57 -10.73 6.42
CA PHE A 45 -1.94 -9.49 6.02
C PHE A 45 -0.98 -9.74 4.87
N ASP A 46 -0.93 -8.83 3.92
CA ASP A 46 -0.05 -8.92 2.77
C ASP A 46 0.38 -7.55 2.26
N GLN A 47 1.37 -7.54 1.37
CA GLN A 47 1.77 -6.35 0.64
C GLN A 47 0.58 -5.81 -0.17
N THR A 48 0.36 -4.50 -0.14
CA THR A 48 -0.64 -3.84 -0.99
C THR A 48 -0.22 -3.84 -2.47
N SER A 49 -1.18 -3.60 -3.35
CA SER A 49 -0.90 -3.19 -4.73
C SER A 49 -0.25 -1.80 -4.77
N LEU A 50 0.65 -1.60 -5.73
CA LEU A 50 1.19 -0.29 -6.09
C LEU A 50 0.32 0.36 -7.17
N GLY A 51 0.50 1.65 -7.43
CA GLY A 51 -0.19 2.34 -8.53
C GLY A 51 0.10 1.76 -9.92
N LEU A 52 1.31 1.23 -10.14
CA LEU A 52 1.69 0.47 -11.34
C LEU A 52 1.70 -1.04 -11.07
N PRO A 53 1.50 -1.88 -12.11
CA PRO A 53 1.19 -3.30 -11.94
C PRO A 53 2.20 -4.12 -11.13
N THR A 54 3.49 -3.78 -11.22
CA THR A 54 4.55 -4.52 -10.53
C THR A 54 5.67 -3.58 -10.08
N ARG A 55 6.50 -4.04 -9.13
CA ARG A 55 7.65 -3.28 -8.62
C ARG A 55 8.66 -2.90 -9.71
N GLU A 56 8.77 -3.73 -10.76
CA GLU A 56 9.71 -3.50 -11.86
C GLU A 56 9.44 -2.20 -12.62
N TYR A 57 8.18 -1.73 -12.63
CA TYR A 57 7.83 -0.43 -13.22
C TYR A 57 8.54 0.73 -12.53
N TYR A 58 8.79 0.63 -11.23
CA TYR A 58 9.50 1.64 -10.44
C TYR A 58 11.02 1.45 -10.45
N LEU A 59 11.48 0.20 -10.57
CA LEU A 59 12.89 -0.16 -10.34
C LEU A 59 13.73 -0.28 -11.63
N GLN A 60 13.11 -0.48 -12.79
CA GLN A 60 13.84 -0.69 -14.04
C GLN A 60 13.79 0.55 -14.95
N ALA A 61 14.97 0.98 -15.43
CA ALA A 61 15.09 2.15 -16.29
C ALA A 61 14.31 2.04 -17.62
N VAL A 62 14.06 0.82 -18.11
CA VAL A 62 13.23 0.61 -19.32
C VAL A 62 11.79 1.08 -19.14
N ASN A 63 11.31 1.17 -17.89
CA ASN A 63 9.93 1.53 -17.56
C ASN A 63 9.74 3.03 -17.28
N LEU A 64 10.77 3.87 -17.46
CA LEU A 64 10.69 5.32 -17.23
C LEU A 64 9.53 5.99 -17.99
N VAL A 65 9.22 5.51 -19.20
CA VAL A 65 8.08 6.01 -19.98
C VAL A 65 6.74 5.81 -19.28
N TYR A 66 6.58 4.69 -18.56
CA TYR A 66 5.36 4.38 -17.82
C TYR A 66 5.28 5.17 -16.51
N LEU A 67 6.40 5.34 -15.81
CA LEU A 67 6.45 6.21 -14.63
C LEU A 67 6.10 7.66 -14.99
N GLU A 68 6.62 8.17 -16.10
CA GLU A 68 6.29 9.52 -16.57
C GLU A 68 4.82 9.63 -16.99
N ALA A 69 4.26 8.61 -17.64
CA ALA A 69 2.83 8.59 -17.97
C ALA A 69 1.96 8.58 -16.70
N TYR A 70 2.35 7.81 -15.68
CA TYR A 70 1.67 7.74 -14.40
C TYR A 70 1.74 9.08 -13.64
N ARG A 71 2.91 9.71 -13.62
CA ARG A 71 3.11 11.06 -13.09
C ARG A 71 2.15 12.06 -13.74
N ASN A 72 2.13 12.08 -15.08
CA ASN A 72 1.28 13.00 -15.85
C ASN A 72 -0.21 12.73 -15.63
N TYR A 73 -0.59 11.46 -15.46
CA TYR A 73 -1.96 11.09 -15.10
C TYR A 73 -2.36 11.69 -13.75
N MET A 74 -1.53 11.55 -12.70
CA MET A 74 -1.81 12.12 -11.38
C MET A 74 -1.97 13.64 -11.44
N VAL A 75 -1.04 14.34 -12.10
CA VAL A 75 -1.10 15.81 -12.25
C VAL A 75 -2.38 16.23 -12.96
N LYS A 76 -2.73 15.56 -14.06
CA LYS A 76 -3.95 15.86 -14.83
C LYS A 76 -5.21 15.66 -14.00
N VAL A 77 -5.33 14.54 -13.28
CA VAL A 77 -6.51 14.28 -12.42
C VAL A 77 -6.60 15.30 -11.29
N ALA A 78 -5.49 15.59 -10.59
CA ALA A 78 -5.47 16.59 -9.53
C ALA A 78 -5.87 17.98 -10.05
N THR A 79 -5.37 18.37 -11.23
CA THR A 79 -5.71 19.66 -11.86
C THR A 79 -7.19 19.73 -12.24
N LEU A 80 -7.76 18.64 -12.78
CA LEU A 80 -9.19 18.56 -13.08
C LEU A 80 -10.07 18.64 -11.82
N LEU A 81 -9.54 18.22 -10.67
CA LEU A 81 -10.19 18.35 -9.37
C LEU A 81 -9.94 19.73 -8.71
N GLY A 82 -9.24 20.64 -9.39
CA GLY A 82 -9.03 22.03 -8.95
C GLY A 82 -7.73 22.28 -8.19
N ALA A 83 -6.77 21.34 -8.21
CA ALA A 83 -5.45 21.58 -7.66
C ALA A 83 -4.63 22.56 -8.52
N ASP A 84 -3.74 23.30 -7.87
CA ASP A 84 -2.71 24.08 -8.56
C ASP A 84 -1.76 23.14 -9.33
N PRO A 85 -1.49 23.37 -10.63
CA PRO A 85 -0.69 22.47 -11.45
C PRO A 85 0.76 22.28 -10.96
N ASP A 86 1.39 23.33 -10.45
CA ASP A 86 2.78 23.28 -9.99
C ASP A 86 2.87 22.50 -8.67
N LYS A 87 1.91 22.73 -7.77
CA LYS A 87 1.77 21.94 -6.54
C LYS A 87 1.47 20.47 -6.85
N ALA A 88 0.51 20.18 -7.74
CA ALA A 88 0.16 18.82 -8.14
C ALA A 88 1.35 18.09 -8.78
N SER A 89 2.16 18.79 -9.57
CA SER A 89 3.41 18.28 -10.14
C SER A 89 4.43 17.90 -9.06
N SER A 90 4.60 18.74 -8.05
CA SER A 90 5.50 18.46 -6.92
C SER A 90 5.03 17.25 -6.09
N GLU A 91 3.75 17.21 -5.74
CA GLU A 91 3.15 16.11 -4.96
C GLU A 91 3.15 14.79 -5.73
N ALA A 92 2.90 14.80 -7.05
CA ALA A 92 3.01 13.61 -7.89
C ALA A 92 4.42 13.00 -7.87
N ASN A 93 5.46 13.82 -7.84
CA ASN A 93 6.84 13.34 -7.70
C ASN A 93 7.10 12.72 -6.32
N GLN A 94 6.52 13.30 -5.25
CA GLN A 94 6.62 12.76 -3.90
C GLN A 94 5.91 11.41 -3.79
N ILE A 95 4.74 11.25 -4.40
CA ILE A 95 4.00 9.99 -4.46
C ILE A 95 4.84 8.92 -5.18
N ILE A 96 5.40 9.22 -6.35
CA ILE A 96 6.25 8.27 -7.07
C ILE A 96 7.48 7.87 -6.25
N ALA A 97 8.12 8.83 -5.57
CA ALA A 97 9.26 8.53 -4.71
C ALA A 97 8.85 7.57 -3.57
N PHE A 98 7.72 7.84 -2.91
CA PHE A 98 7.18 7.00 -1.85
C PHE A 98 6.84 5.59 -2.36
N GLU A 99 6.10 5.47 -3.47
CA GLU A 99 5.78 4.17 -4.08
C GLU A 99 7.03 3.44 -4.56
N THR A 100 8.09 4.15 -4.95
CA THR A 100 9.39 3.53 -5.30
C THR A 100 10.06 2.92 -4.07
N GLU A 101 9.98 3.55 -2.89
CA GLU A 101 10.46 2.95 -1.64
C GLU A 101 9.65 1.70 -1.27
N LEU A 102 8.32 1.76 -1.42
CA LEU A 102 7.46 0.58 -1.23
C LEU A 102 7.84 -0.54 -2.21
N ALA A 103 8.02 -0.23 -3.50
CA ALA A 103 8.41 -1.18 -4.52
C ALA A 103 9.74 -1.91 -4.23
N ARG A 104 10.65 -1.31 -3.44
CA ARG A 104 11.90 -1.97 -3.04
C ARG A 104 11.70 -3.06 -2.00
N ILE A 105 10.70 -2.91 -1.13
CA ILE A 105 10.39 -3.87 -0.06
C ILE A 105 9.29 -4.87 -0.44
N THR A 106 8.52 -4.58 -1.50
CA THR A 106 7.52 -5.48 -2.08
C THR A 106 8.19 -6.71 -2.70
N ALA A 107 7.74 -7.92 -2.35
CA ALA A 107 8.24 -9.15 -2.96
C ALA A 107 7.78 -9.27 -4.42
N ALA A 108 8.67 -9.75 -5.29
CA ALA A 108 8.39 -9.97 -6.70
C ALA A 108 7.43 -11.17 -6.89
N PRO A 109 6.63 -11.22 -7.97
CA PRO A 109 5.65 -12.29 -8.18
C PRO A 109 6.23 -13.71 -8.20
N ASP A 110 7.48 -13.87 -8.64
CA ASP A 110 8.21 -15.14 -8.69
C ASP A 110 8.70 -15.58 -7.30
N GLU A 111 9.14 -14.65 -6.45
CA GLU A 111 9.48 -14.91 -5.03
C GLU A 111 8.27 -15.40 -4.23
N ARG A 112 7.07 -14.99 -4.64
CA ARG A 112 5.81 -15.30 -3.96
C ARG A 112 5.22 -16.67 -4.34
N ARG A 113 5.89 -17.46 -5.17
CA ARG A 113 5.41 -18.81 -5.57
C ARG A 113 5.53 -19.85 -4.46
N ASN A 114 6.46 -19.66 -3.51
CA ASN A 114 6.61 -20.56 -2.39
C ASN A 114 5.70 -20.14 -1.22
N VAL A 115 4.46 -20.64 -1.24
CA VAL A 115 3.47 -20.34 -0.20
C VAL A 115 3.95 -20.71 1.21
N SER A 116 4.82 -21.73 1.34
CA SER A 116 5.37 -22.10 2.65
C SER A 116 6.33 -21.07 3.23
N GLU A 117 7.02 -20.30 2.39
CA GLU A 117 7.90 -19.21 2.80
C GLU A 117 7.12 -17.94 3.16
N LEU A 118 5.97 -17.72 2.52
CA LEU A 118 5.07 -16.60 2.82
C LEU A 118 4.25 -16.81 4.10
N TYR A 119 3.99 -18.08 4.46
CA TYR A 119 3.14 -18.40 5.60
C TYR A 119 3.84 -18.14 6.93
N GLN A 120 3.48 -17.03 7.59
CA GLN A 120 3.90 -16.71 8.95
C GLN A 120 2.68 -16.54 9.86
N ARG A 121 2.30 -17.62 10.56
CA ARG A 121 1.21 -17.58 11.54
C ARG A 121 1.72 -16.99 12.86
N LEU A 122 1.17 -15.85 13.24
CA LEU A 122 1.45 -15.16 14.50
C LEU A 122 0.16 -14.98 15.30
N THR A 123 0.27 -15.05 16.62
CA THR A 123 -0.77 -14.51 17.50
C THR A 123 -0.71 -12.98 17.50
N VAL A 124 -1.81 -12.31 17.86
CA VAL A 124 -1.84 -10.83 17.98
C VAL A 124 -0.75 -10.32 18.95
N GLY A 125 -0.49 -11.05 20.04
CA GLY A 125 0.58 -10.72 20.98
C GLY A 125 1.98 -10.80 20.37
N GLN A 126 2.24 -11.80 19.52
CA GLN A 126 3.51 -11.90 18.78
C GLN A 126 3.63 -10.81 17.71
N LEU A 127 2.54 -10.52 16.98
CA LEU A 127 2.52 -9.46 15.97
C LEU A 127 2.85 -8.10 16.58
N ARG A 128 2.29 -7.79 17.76
CA ARG A 128 2.61 -6.59 18.53
C ARG A 128 4.07 -6.51 18.93
N ALA A 129 4.68 -7.63 19.34
CA ALA A 129 6.10 -7.66 19.66
C ALA A 129 6.99 -7.49 18.40
N TYR A 130 6.53 -7.99 17.26
CA TYR A 130 7.25 -7.93 15.98
C TYR A 130 7.17 -6.54 15.33
N ILE A 131 6.00 -5.90 15.38
CA ILE A 131 5.72 -4.57 14.82
C ILE A 131 5.11 -3.68 15.92
N PRO A 132 5.93 -3.17 16.86
CA PRO A 132 5.46 -2.37 17.99
C PRO A 132 4.99 -0.96 17.61
N GLN A 133 5.21 -0.52 16.37
CA GLN A 133 4.81 0.80 15.88
C GLN A 133 3.31 0.90 15.58
N ILE A 134 2.61 -0.23 15.46
CA ILE A 134 1.17 -0.31 15.23
C ILE A 134 0.52 -0.86 16.50
N ASP A 135 -0.55 -0.22 16.95
CA ASP A 135 -1.37 -0.76 18.03
C ASP A 135 -2.43 -1.72 17.48
N TRP A 136 -2.09 -3.01 17.48
CA TRP A 136 -2.90 -4.09 16.92
C TRP A 136 -4.13 -4.47 17.77
N GLN A 137 -4.41 -3.76 18.87
CA GLN A 137 -5.52 -4.07 19.80
C GLN A 137 -6.55 -2.95 19.93
N LEU A 138 -6.45 -1.88 19.12
CA LEU A 138 -7.43 -0.80 19.10
C LEU A 138 -8.77 -1.23 18.48
#